data_AF-A0A949PT79-F1
#
_entry.id   AF-A0A949PT79-F1
#
_cell.length_a   1.000
_cell.length_b   1.000
_cell.length_c   1.000
_cell.angle_alpha   90.00
_cell.angle_beta   90.00
_cell.angle_gamma   90.00
#
_symmetry.space_group_name_H-M   'P 1'
#
loop_
_entity.id
_entity.type
_entity.pdbx_description
1 polymer ?
#
loop_
_entity_poly.entity_id
_entity_poly.type
_entity_poly.pdbx_seq_one_letter_code
_entity_poly.pdbx_strand_id
1 'polypeptide(L)'
;MHADSTPTEKPIGDGNHPAGHADTATVAHGADSINTFNILRSAFAEQGHRLAVPRFTGVRGEQETDFNDLHQREGLDAVRQCMDAAAMVETGPVFLPLVDADTGSAWPDPTPLPDALPPVAPFDPALLPEVLRAWVMDIAERMQCPPDFTAVGALTALSSLIGARVVMAPKQHDDWRVVPNLWGLIVGRPGVMKSPALGEVLKPLHRLESTEREQWQAAHDAWELDAKIAELSGKANEKQAASLAAKDPAKARALLAPVPTPAEPAMRRYVVNDSTVEALADLLVEAPWGLLVYRDELHGLLCSMDRQGQEGARGFYLTGYDGNQGYAVDRIGRGHSHIPRVCIAMLGGIQPGKVQSYVREAVNGGAGDDGLLQRFGLAVWPDIQQDYKLVDRSPDTSEKQAAWAVFERLNQLQQATDDEPQEWRFSPEAQDIFYKWLVPFETGIRGDELHPALVSHLAKWRKLIPALALIFALIDTPDTNGVIHECELNRALAWAEYLRTHAERLYAAVLVPETSGAHALLAKIKGGRLCDGDGVLWDSFTPRLVAVKHWTGLGSPEAVRKAANLLADYGWLARETTPTSQVGGRPSERYIIHPELLGTVGRCES
;
A
#
# COMPACT_ATOMS: atom_id res chain seq x y z
N MET A 1 -20.77 61.32 19.15
CA MET A 1 -21.42 62.05 20.26
C MET A 1 -21.41 61.12 21.46
N HIS A 2 -20.79 61.59 22.56
CA HIS A 2 -20.93 61.23 23.98
C HIS A 2 -22.02 60.22 24.37
N ALA A 3 -21.91 59.39 25.42
CA ALA A 3 -20.92 59.16 26.46
C ALA A 3 -21.38 57.98 27.36
N ASP A 4 -20.42 57.35 28.04
CA ASP A 4 -20.43 56.74 29.39
C ASP A 4 -21.75 56.37 30.10
N SER A 5 -21.77 55.17 30.72
CA SER A 5 -21.48 54.99 32.17
C SER A 5 -21.82 53.58 32.72
N THR A 6 -20.83 52.94 33.33
CA THR A 6 -20.90 51.82 34.30
C THR A 6 -21.20 52.35 35.73
N PRO A 7 -21.11 51.54 36.82
CA PRO A 7 -22.09 50.59 37.38
C PRO A 7 -22.45 50.94 38.86
N THR A 8 -23.34 50.19 39.52
CA THR A 8 -23.54 50.30 40.97
C THR A 8 -23.74 48.93 41.65
N GLU A 9 -22.80 48.57 42.51
CA GLU A 9 -22.86 47.49 43.51
C GLU A 9 -23.59 47.93 44.79
N LYS A 10 -24.24 46.96 45.47
CA LYS A 10 -24.24 46.63 46.93
C LYS A 10 -25.57 45.98 47.36
N PRO A 11 -25.66 45.30 48.54
CA PRO A 11 -24.68 44.53 49.29
C PRO A 11 -25.23 43.18 49.84
N ILE A 12 -24.30 42.45 50.48
CA ILE A 12 -24.41 41.18 51.22
C ILE A 12 -25.38 41.26 52.42
N GLY A 13 -26.08 40.15 52.71
CA GLY A 13 -26.79 39.89 53.96
C GLY A 13 -26.42 38.51 54.53
N ASP A 14 -25.84 38.51 55.73
CA ASP A 14 -25.43 37.35 56.53
C ASP A 14 -26.62 36.56 57.10
N GLY A 15 -26.48 35.23 57.16
CA GLY A 15 -27.33 34.32 57.92
C GLY A 15 -26.58 33.02 58.25
N ASN A 16 -26.46 32.71 59.54
CA ASN A 16 -25.49 31.77 60.11
C ASN A 16 -26.13 30.42 60.54
N HIS A 17 -25.38 29.33 60.33
CA HIS A 17 -25.46 27.94 60.90
C HIS A 17 -26.50 26.90 60.40
N PRO A 18 -26.24 25.56 60.49
CA PRO A 18 -25.08 24.83 61.06
C PRO A 18 -24.43 23.76 60.13
N ALA A 19 -23.31 23.19 60.60
CA ALA A 19 -22.45 22.22 59.93
C ALA A 19 -23.14 20.89 59.55
N GLY A 20 -22.95 20.47 58.30
CA GLY A 20 -23.17 19.12 57.79
C GLY A 20 -22.06 18.77 56.80
N HIS A 21 -21.45 17.59 56.95
CA HIS A 21 -20.37 17.09 56.12
C HIS A 21 -20.68 17.23 54.62
N ALA A 22 -19.93 18.09 53.92
CA ALA A 22 -19.96 18.19 52.46
C ALA A 22 -18.79 17.40 51.89
N ASP A 23 -19.10 16.34 51.13
CA ASP A 23 -18.20 15.81 50.12
C ASP A 23 -17.89 16.95 49.14
N THR A 24 -16.63 17.35 49.06
CA THR A 24 -16.16 18.41 48.17
C THR A 24 -16.26 17.94 46.72
N ALA A 25 -17.29 18.40 46.01
CA ALA A 25 -17.36 18.33 44.56
C ALA A 25 -16.41 19.39 43.95
N THR A 26 -15.29 18.95 43.39
CA THR A 26 -14.36 19.82 42.66
C THR A 26 -14.90 20.06 41.25
N VAL A 27 -15.36 21.28 40.95
CA VAL A 27 -15.77 21.69 39.60
C VAL A 27 -14.58 22.32 38.89
N ALA A 28 -14.07 21.66 37.84
CA ALA A 28 -13.05 22.23 36.98
C ALA A 28 -13.69 23.23 36.01
N HIS A 29 -13.26 24.50 36.07
CA HIS A 29 -13.64 25.52 35.10
C HIS A 29 -12.54 25.67 34.03
N GLY A 30 -12.96 25.61 32.76
CA GLY A 30 -12.13 25.94 31.59
C GLY A 30 -11.40 24.75 30.97
N ALA A 31 -12.01 24.12 29.96
CA ALA A 31 -11.37 23.09 29.14
C ALA A 31 -11.76 23.26 27.67
N ASP A 32 -11.12 24.22 26.98
CA ASP A 32 -11.15 24.33 25.53
C ASP A 32 -10.31 23.20 24.91
N SER A 33 -10.88 22.00 24.82
CA SER A 33 -10.65 20.98 23.77
C SER A 33 -11.16 19.62 24.24
N ILE A 34 -11.69 18.82 23.32
CA ILE A 34 -12.07 17.42 23.53
C ILE A 34 -10.92 16.59 24.14
N ASN A 35 -9.66 16.99 23.91
CA ASN A 35 -8.48 16.36 24.51
C ASN A 35 -8.39 16.60 26.03
N THR A 36 -8.66 17.82 26.51
CA THR A 36 -8.64 18.13 27.96
C THR A 36 -9.76 17.39 28.70
N PHE A 37 -10.93 17.22 28.05
CA PHE A 37 -12.05 16.45 28.60
C PHE A 37 -11.72 14.95 28.74
N ASN A 38 -11.03 14.36 27.75
CA ASN A 38 -10.60 12.96 27.80
C ASN A 38 -9.47 12.72 28.82
N ILE A 39 -8.60 13.71 29.04
CA ILE A 39 -7.54 13.67 30.06
C ILE A 39 -8.16 13.70 31.47
N LEU A 40 -9.11 14.61 31.72
CA LEU A 40 -9.81 14.68 33.01
C LEU A 40 -10.65 13.42 33.27
N ARG A 41 -11.34 12.91 32.26
CA ARG A 41 -12.11 11.65 32.33
C ARG A 41 -11.24 10.47 32.80
N SER A 42 -9.98 10.43 32.40
CA SER A 42 -9.03 9.37 32.76
C SER A 42 -8.54 9.51 34.21
N ALA A 43 -8.28 10.74 34.68
CA ALA A 43 -7.85 11.00 36.06
C ALA A 43 -8.94 10.73 37.11
N PHE A 44 -10.22 10.97 36.79
CA PHE A 44 -11.34 10.72 37.71
C PHE A 44 -11.76 9.23 37.79
N ALA A 45 -11.41 8.42 36.78
CA ALA A 45 -11.74 6.99 36.74
C ALA A 45 -10.96 6.16 37.78
N GLU A 46 -9.70 6.52 38.08
CA GLU A 46 -8.84 5.80 39.03
C GLU A 46 -9.30 5.92 40.50
N GLN A 47 -10.15 6.91 40.81
CA GLN A 47 -10.63 7.18 42.17
C GLN A 47 -12.10 6.78 42.40
N GLY A 48 -12.74 6.12 41.43
CA GLY A 48 -14.13 5.64 41.54
C GLY A 48 -15.20 6.73 41.45
N HIS A 49 -14.88 7.89 40.86
CA HIS A 49 -15.81 9.02 40.75
C HIS A 49 -16.79 8.84 39.58
N ARG A 50 -18.01 9.41 39.74
CA ARG A 50 -19.05 9.42 38.70
C ARG A 50 -18.93 10.71 37.88
N LEU A 51 -18.97 10.61 36.56
CA LEU A 51 -18.88 11.77 35.67
C LEU A 51 -20.26 12.19 35.16
N ALA A 52 -20.61 13.45 35.36
CA ALA A 52 -21.77 14.10 34.74
C ALA A 52 -21.29 14.97 33.56
N VAL A 53 -22.00 14.91 32.43
CA VAL A 53 -21.69 15.69 31.22
C VAL A 53 -22.89 16.56 30.87
N PRO A 54 -22.72 17.87 30.59
CA PRO A 54 -23.84 18.72 30.21
C PRO A 54 -24.43 18.24 28.88
N ARG A 55 -25.73 17.92 28.88
CA ARG A 55 -26.47 17.51 27.69
C ARG A 55 -27.50 18.58 27.33
N PHE A 56 -27.28 19.22 26.20
CA PHE A 56 -28.19 20.21 25.62
C PHE A 56 -29.20 19.50 24.70
N THR A 57 -30.44 19.98 24.67
CA THR A 57 -31.46 19.48 23.76
C THR A 57 -31.45 20.25 22.44
N GLY A 58 -31.36 19.54 21.30
CA GLY A 58 -31.31 20.13 19.96
C GLY A 58 -29.91 20.40 19.41
N VAL A 59 -29.78 21.30 18.42
CA VAL A 59 -28.48 21.67 17.83
C VAL A 59 -27.73 22.58 18.80
N ARG A 60 -26.51 22.19 19.14
CA ARG A 60 -25.61 22.88 20.07
C ARG A 60 -24.83 23.99 19.35
N GLY A 61 -24.76 25.18 19.93
CA GLY A 61 -23.94 26.29 19.46
C GLY A 61 -22.46 26.14 19.86
N GLU A 62 -21.53 26.71 19.09
CA GLU A 62 -20.08 26.54 19.31
C GLU A 62 -19.58 27.09 20.67
N GLN A 63 -20.33 28.00 21.31
CA GLN A 63 -19.96 28.60 22.59
C GLN A 63 -20.61 27.93 23.81
N GLU A 64 -21.52 26.96 23.61
CA GLU A 64 -22.23 26.30 24.71
C GLU A 64 -21.39 25.11 25.20
N THR A 65 -20.58 25.31 26.23
CA THR A 65 -19.54 24.35 26.62
C THR A 65 -19.76 23.71 27.98
N ASP A 66 -20.46 24.38 28.90
CA ASP A 66 -20.49 23.98 30.31
C ASP A 66 -21.90 23.92 30.95
N PHE A 67 -21.95 23.58 32.25
CA PHE A 67 -23.20 23.51 33.01
C PHE A 67 -23.84 24.87 33.30
N ASN A 68 -23.06 25.96 33.27
CA ASN A 68 -23.60 27.31 33.41
C ASN A 68 -24.38 27.69 32.14
N ASP A 69 -23.87 27.32 30.98
CA ASP A 69 -24.57 27.48 29.70
C ASP A 69 -25.86 26.64 29.66
N LEU A 70 -25.80 25.39 30.14
CA LEU A 70 -26.97 24.51 30.24
C LEU A 70 -28.02 25.07 31.22
N HIS A 71 -27.58 25.61 32.35
CA HIS A 71 -28.46 26.27 33.31
C HIS A 71 -29.16 27.49 32.70
N GLN A 72 -28.42 28.35 32.01
CA GLN A 72 -28.97 29.56 31.40
C GLN A 72 -30.00 29.24 30.31
N ARG A 73 -29.80 28.15 29.56
CA ARG A 73 -30.67 27.76 28.45
C ARG A 73 -31.87 26.91 28.86
N GLU A 74 -31.67 25.91 29.72
CA GLU A 74 -32.66 24.86 29.98
C GLU A 74 -33.07 24.78 31.47
N GLY A 75 -32.51 25.66 32.31
CA GLY A 75 -32.86 25.77 33.73
C GLY A 75 -32.11 24.80 34.64
N LEU A 76 -32.27 24.98 35.96
CA LEU A 76 -31.58 24.16 36.97
C LEU A 76 -32.02 22.70 36.96
N ASP A 77 -33.25 22.41 36.55
CA ASP A 77 -33.75 21.03 36.49
C ASP A 77 -33.02 20.19 35.45
N ALA A 78 -32.61 20.78 34.33
CA ALA A 78 -31.81 20.11 33.29
C ALA A 78 -30.38 19.79 33.78
N VAL A 79 -29.77 20.71 34.52
CA VAL A 79 -28.47 20.49 35.16
C VAL A 79 -28.58 19.37 36.20
N ARG A 80 -29.64 19.39 37.02
CA ARG A 80 -29.89 18.36 38.03
C ARG A 80 -30.05 16.97 37.41
N GLN A 81 -30.80 16.85 36.31
CA GLN A 81 -30.94 15.58 35.58
C GLN A 81 -29.60 15.05 35.06
N CYS A 82 -28.71 15.93 34.59
CA CYS A 82 -27.37 15.52 34.16
C CYS A 82 -26.49 15.04 35.33
N MET A 83 -26.63 15.66 36.50
CA MET A 83 -25.91 15.24 37.71
C MET A 83 -26.44 13.90 38.24
N ASP A 84 -27.77 13.70 38.23
CA ASP A 84 -28.40 12.45 38.66
C ASP A 84 -28.09 11.28 37.69
N ALA A 85 -27.85 11.58 36.41
CA ALA A 85 -27.47 10.62 35.38
C ALA A 85 -25.95 10.32 35.32
N ALA A 86 -25.15 10.79 36.27
CA ALA A 86 -23.71 10.57 36.29
C ALA A 86 -23.35 9.06 36.28
N ALA A 87 -22.51 8.68 35.34
CA ALA A 87 -22.12 7.28 35.11
C ALA A 87 -20.66 7.03 35.52
N MET A 88 -20.35 5.75 35.79
CA MET A 88 -18.98 5.29 36.01
C MET A 88 -18.20 5.34 34.69
N VAL A 89 -16.96 5.79 34.74
CA VAL A 89 -16.09 5.86 33.55
C VAL A 89 -15.51 4.46 33.26
N GLU A 90 -15.79 3.88 32.09
CA GLU A 90 -15.17 2.62 31.64
C GLU A 90 -13.75 2.84 31.09
N THR A 91 -12.84 1.94 31.46
CA THR A 91 -11.39 2.00 31.18
C THR A 91 -11.07 1.66 29.72
N GLY A 92 -10.72 2.68 28.92
CA GLY A 92 -10.05 2.53 27.61
C GLY A 92 -8.52 2.58 27.73
N PRO A 93 -7.76 2.40 26.62
CA PRO A 93 -6.30 2.28 26.66
C PRO A 93 -5.65 3.54 27.24
N VAL A 94 -4.74 3.30 28.20
CA VAL A 94 -4.13 4.27 29.10
C VAL A 94 -3.14 5.17 28.35
N PHE A 95 -3.40 6.48 28.29
CA PHE A 95 -2.34 7.47 28.20
C PHE A 95 -2.00 7.92 29.62
N LEU A 96 -0.73 7.80 30.00
CA LEU A 96 -0.25 8.13 31.35
C LEU A 96 -0.55 9.61 31.68
N PRO A 97 -1.03 9.91 32.89
CA PRO A 97 -1.19 11.30 33.33
C PRO A 97 0.18 11.99 33.47
N LEU A 98 0.21 13.28 33.14
CA LEU A 98 1.34 14.16 33.48
C LEU A 98 1.43 14.24 35.01
N VAL A 99 2.44 13.57 35.58
CA VAL A 99 2.67 13.53 37.02
C VAL A 99 3.27 14.86 37.47
N ASP A 100 2.60 15.52 38.42
CA ASP A 100 3.16 16.66 39.16
C ASP A 100 4.43 16.20 39.90
N ALA A 101 5.51 16.95 39.71
CA ALA A 101 6.80 16.71 40.32
C ALA A 101 6.74 16.97 41.83
N ASP A 102 6.69 15.91 42.65
CA ASP A 102 7.72 15.63 43.66
C ASP A 102 7.36 14.36 44.47
N THR A 103 8.25 13.36 44.46
CA THR A 103 8.69 12.50 45.59
C THR A 103 9.30 11.18 45.07
N GLY A 104 10.62 11.05 45.12
CA GLY A 104 11.33 9.76 45.18
C GLY A 104 11.40 8.90 43.92
N SER A 105 12.47 9.06 43.12
CA SER A 105 13.13 8.08 42.23
C SER A 105 12.40 6.74 41.97
N ALA A 106 11.29 6.76 41.24
CA ALA A 106 10.80 5.60 40.52
C ALA A 106 10.86 5.93 39.03
N TRP A 107 11.94 5.48 38.38
CA TRP A 107 11.98 5.47 36.92
C TRP A 107 10.79 4.60 36.46
N PRO A 108 9.87 5.10 35.60
CA PRO A 108 8.72 4.32 35.17
C PRO A 108 9.17 3.07 34.41
N ASP A 109 8.49 1.94 34.66
CA ASP A 109 8.82 0.67 34.01
C ASP A 109 8.81 0.83 32.48
N PRO A 110 9.90 0.44 31.79
CA PRO A 110 10.01 0.66 30.36
C PRO A 110 8.98 -0.19 29.61
N THR A 111 8.21 0.46 28.74
CA THR A 111 7.25 -0.25 27.89
C THR A 111 7.94 -0.73 26.61
N PRO A 112 7.64 -1.94 26.11
CA PRO A 112 8.16 -2.37 24.82
C PRO A 112 7.87 -1.30 23.76
N LEU A 113 8.89 -0.96 22.96
CA LEU A 113 8.64 -0.19 21.75
C LEU A 113 7.57 -0.94 20.94
N PRO A 114 6.55 -0.26 20.38
CA PRO A 114 5.55 -0.93 19.58
C PRO A 114 6.26 -1.71 18.49
N ASP A 115 5.93 -3.01 18.39
CA ASP A 115 6.44 -3.86 17.31
C ASP A 115 6.17 -3.11 16.01
N ALA A 116 7.25 -2.84 15.27
CA ALA A 116 7.26 -1.82 14.22
C ALA A 116 6.25 -2.11 13.09
N LEU A 117 5.71 -3.34 13.03
CA LEU A 117 4.80 -3.86 12.03
C LEU A 117 3.82 -4.87 12.66
N PRO A 118 2.50 -4.72 12.45
CA PRO A 118 1.51 -5.74 12.83
C PRO A 118 1.87 -7.12 12.26
N PRO A 119 1.55 -8.25 12.93
CA PRO A 119 1.73 -9.59 12.38
C PRO A 119 0.87 -9.81 11.12
N VAL A 120 1.30 -10.71 10.24
CA VAL A 120 0.53 -11.12 9.04
C VAL A 120 0.17 -12.59 9.11
N ALA A 121 -0.90 -12.98 8.41
CA ALA A 121 -1.24 -14.39 8.28
C ALA A 121 -0.13 -15.16 7.55
N PRO A 122 0.16 -16.42 7.92
CA PRO A 122 1.04 -17.27 7.13
C PRO A 122 0.37 -17.68 5.80
N PHE A 123 1.17 -17.82 4.75
CA PHE A 123 0.66 -18.22 3.44
C PHE A 123 0.09 -19.65 3.46
N ASP A 124 -1.18 -19.79 3.10
CA ASP A 124 -1.82 -21.10 2.91
C ASP A 124 -1.77 -21.51 1.43
N PRO A 125 -1.13 -22.64 1.07
CA PRO A 125 -1.13 -23.17 -0.29
C PRO A 125 -2.55 -23.34 -0.88
N ALA A 126 -3.58 -23.53 -0.06
CA ALA A 126 -4.97 -23.62 -0.49
C ALA A 126 -5.49 -22.35 -1.20
N LEU A 127 -4.84 -21.21 -0.99
CA LEU A 127 -5.12 -19.96 -1.70
C LEU A 127 -4.82 -20.07 -3.21
N LEU A 128 -3.96 -20.99 -3.63
CA LEU A 128 -3.62 -21.16 -5.04
C LEU A 128 -4.56 -22.12 -5.77
N PRO A 129 -4.83 -21.88 -7.06
CA PRO A 129 -5.36 -22.87 -7.99
C PRO A 129 -4.59 -24.18 -7.89
N GLU A 130 -5.29 -25.31 -8.07
CA GLU A 130 -4.76 -26.63 -7.74
C GLU A 130 -3.46 -26.94 -8.48
N VAL A 131 -3.45 -26.69 -9.79
CA VAL A 131 -2.31 -26.95 -10.68
C VAL A 131 -1.10 -26.03 -10.43
N LEU A 132 -1.30 -24.89 -9.78
CA LEU A 132 -0.20 -23.95 -9.48
C LEU A 132 0.42 -24.20 -8.12
N ARG A 133 -0.31 -24.83 -7.19
CA ARG A 133 0.07 -24.96 -5.80
C ARG A 133 1.43 -25.63 -5.63
N ALA A 134 1.59 -26.83 -6.17
CA ALA A 134 2.82 -27.60 -6.00
C ALA A 134 4.01 -26.92 -6.69
N TRP A 135 3.81 -26.33 -7.88
CA TRP A 135 4.84 -25.59 -8.59
C TRP A 135 5.34 -24.35 -7.82
N VAL A 136 4.42 -23.54 -7.28
CA VAL A 136 4.76 -22.34 -6.50
C VAL A 136 5.49 -22.72 -5.22
N MET A 137 4.99 -23.74 -4.50
CA MET A 137 5.61 -24.22 -3.27
C MET A 137 6.98 -24.88 -3.52
N ASP A 138 7.15 -25.59 -4.64
CA ASP A 138 8.44 -26.16 -5.05
C ASP A 138 9.51 -25.08 -5.23
N ILE A 139 9.16 -23.97 -5.89
CA ILE A 139 10.09 -22.84 -6.07
C ILE A 139 10.43 -22.23 -4.71
N ALA A 140 9.41 -21.93 -3.90
CA ALA A 140 9.60 -21.29 -2.59
C ALA A 140 10.47 -22.15 -1.66
N GLU A 141 10.23 -23.45 -1.61
CA GLU A 141 11.02 -24.40 -0.82
C GLU A 141 12.47 -24.46 -1.32
N ARG A 142 12.71 -24.64 -2.63
CA ARG A 142 14.09 -24.74 -3.14
C ARG A 142 14.88 -23.44 -2.99
N MET A 143 14.21 -22.31 -3.14
CA MET A 143 14.84 -20.99 -3.03
C MET A 143 14.94 -20.47 -1.59
N GLN A 144 14.26 -21.12 -0.64
CA GLN A 144 14.17 -20.66 0.75
C GLN A 144 13.64 -19.22 0.83
N CYS A 145 12.52 -18.96 0.13
CA CYS A 145 11.84 -17.67 0.14
C CYS A 145 10.38 -17.83 0.56
N PRO A 146 9.72 -16.76 1.04
CA PRO A 146 8.29 -16.77 1.29
C PRO A 146 7.49 -17.21 0.05
N PRO A 147 6.53 -18.15 0.18
CA PRO A 147 5.64 -18.56 -0.91
C PRO A 147 4.86 -17.40 -1.53
N ASP A 148 4.60 -16.36 -0.74
CA ASP A 148 4.02 -15.08 -1.16
C ASP A 148 4.63 -14.52 -2.43
N PHE A 149 5.97 -14.53 -2.51
CA PHE A 149 6.69 -13.88 -3.62
C PHE A 149 6.42 -14.62 -4.92
N THR A 150 6.47 -15.95 -4.87
CA THR A 150 6.18 -16.82 -5.99
C THR A 150 4.69 -16.82 -6.35
N ALA A 151 3.80 -16.79 -5.36
CA ALA A 151 2.36 -16.79 -5.57
C ALA A 151 1.87 -15.50 -6.25
N VAL A 152 2.25 -14.34 -5.70
CA VAL A 152 1.91 -13.03 -6.29
C VAL A 152 2.53 -12.89 -7.67
N GLY A 153 3.80 -13.25 -7.84
CA GLY A 153 4.46 -13.18 -9.14
C GLY A 153 3.76 -14.04 -10.21
N ALA A 154 3.38 -15.27 -9.87
CA ALA A 154 2.65 -16.15 -10.78
C ALA A 154 1.26 -15.62 -11.13
N LEU A 155 0.47 -15.17 -10.15
CA LEU A 155 -0.88 -14.64 -10.40
C LEU A 155 -0.84 -13.35 -11.22
N THR A 156 0.11 -12.45 -10.95
CA THR A 156 0.27 -11.23 -11.74
C THR A 156 0.71 -11.54 -13.19
N ALA A 157 1.61 -12.51 -13.38
CA ALA A 157 2.01 -12.95 -14.72
C ALA A 157 0.87 -13.59 -15.52
N LEU A 158 0.02 -14.38 -14.87
CA LEU A 158 -1.18 -14.95 -15.50
C LEU A 158 -2.20 -13.85 -15.82
N SER A 159 -2.37 -12.87 -14.92
CA SER A 159 -3.25 -11.71 -15.13
C SER A 159 -2.86 -10.89 -16.35
N SER A 160 -1.54 -10.67 -16.56
CA SER A 160 -1.04 -9.93 -17.72
C SER A 160 -1.23 -10.70 -19.01
N LEU A 161 -1.13 -12.03 -18.94
CA LEU A 161 -1.35 -12.88 -20.08
C LEU A 161 -2.82 -12.88 -20.46
N ILE A 162 -3.75 -13.08 -19.53
CA ILE A 162 -5.20 -12.99 -19.80
C ILE A 162 -5.55 -11.61 -20.39
N GLY A 163 -5.08 -10.55 -19.71
CA GLY A 163 -5.25 -9.18 -20.15
C GLY A 163 -6.72 -8.80 -20.27
N ALA A 164 -7.04 -7.93 -21.23
CA ALA A 164 -8.39 -7.47 -21.48
C ALA A 164 -9.25 -8.43 -22.33
N ARG A 165 -8.74 -9.62 -22.71
CA ARG A 165 -9.45 -10.57 -23.61
C ARG A 165 -10.68 -11.19 -22.96
N VAL A 166 -10.66 -11.30 -21.65
CA VAL A 166 -11.74 -11.88 -20.84
C VAL A 166 -12.08 -10.89 -19.74
N VAL A 167 -13.37 -10.69 -19.51
CA VAL A 167 -13.89 -9.80 -18.47
C VAL A 167 -14.91 -10.51 -17.62
N MET A 168 -15.04 -10.05 -16.39
CA MET A 168 -16.00 -10.55 -15.43
C MET A 168 -17.10 -9.49 -15.23
N ALA A 169 -18.37 -9.88 -15.29
CA ALA A 169 -19.52 -9.03 -14.94
C ALA A 169 -20.06 -9.39 -13.55
N PRO A 170 -19.72 -8.63 -12.47
CA PRO A 170 -19.97 -9.08 -11.10
C PRO A 170 -21.42 -9.00 -10.64
N LYS A 171 -22.22 -8.17 -11.30
CA LYS A 171 -23.63 -7.99 -11.02
C LYS A 171 -24.45 -8.61 -12.14
N GLN A 172 -25.60 -9.16 -11.77
CA GLN A 172 -26.49 -9.85 -12.72
C GLN A 172 -27.15 -8.91 -13.74
N HIS A 173 -27.36 -7.64 -13.38
CA HIS A 173 -28.21 -6.71 -14.13
C HIS A 173 -27.57 -5.32 -14.35
N ASP A 174 -26.24 -5.23 -14.28
CA ASP A 174 -25.49 -3.98 -14.45
C ASP A 174 -24.47 -4.18 -15.59
N ASP A 175 -24.13 -3.10 -16.28
CA ASP A 175 -23.14 -3.13 -17.38
C ASP A 175 -21.69 -3.06 -16.86
N TRP A 176 -21.51 -3.09 -15.54
CA TRP A 176 -20.20 -3.03 -14.92
C TRP A 176 -19.40 -4.31 -15.20
N ARG A 177 -18.28 -4.14 -15.90
CA ARG A 177 -17.33 -5.20 -16.28
C ARG A 177 -15.97 -4.93 -15.64
N VAL A 178 -15.29 -6.00 -15.24
CA VAL A 178 -13.98 -6.01 -14.61
C VAL A 178 -13.00 -6.78 -15.47
N VAL A 179 -11.90 -6.14 -15.85
CA VAL A 179 -10.74 -6.80 -16.47
C VAL A 179 -9.90 -7.44 -15.37
N PRO A 180 -9.49 -8.72 -15.50
CA PRO A 180 -8.68 -9.41 -14.51
C PRO A 180 -7.20 -8.99 -14.56
N ASN A 181 -6.94 -7.69 -14.71
CA ASN A 181 -5.60 -7.12 -14.73
C ASN A 181 -5.14 -6.77 -13.30
N LEU A 182 -4.03 -7.35 -12.85
CA LEU A 182 -3.56 -7.24 -11.47
C LEU A 182 -2.23 -6.49 -11.36
N TRP A 183 -2.09 -5.76 -10.26
CA TRP A 183 -0.82 -5.15 -9.85
C TRP A 183 -0.33 -5.83 -8.57
N GLY A 184 0.82 -6.48 -8.67
CA GLY A 184 1.51 -7.20 -7.60
C GLY A 184 2.72 -6.44 -7.06
N LEU A 185 2.88 -6.48 -5.74
CA LEU A 185 4.00 -5.85 -5.04
C LEU A 185 4.53 -6.81 -3.99
N ILE A 186 5.82 -7.15 -4.05
CA ILE A 186 6.45 -7.96 -3.02
C ILE A 186 7.39 -7.11 -2.17
N VAL A 187 7.18 -7.10 -0.86
CA VAL A 187 7.97 -6.33 0.10
C VAL A 187 8.92 -7.27 0.83
N GLY A 188 10.21 -6.95 0.79
CA GLY A 188 11.21 -7.76 1.49
C GLY A 188 12.58 -7.09 1.54
N ARG A 189 13.36 -7.37 2.58
CA ARG A 189 14.72 -6.82 2.73
C ARG A 189 15.63 -7.23 1.57
N PRO A 190 16.70 -6.50 1.26
CA PRO A 190 17.74 -7.02 0.36
C PRO A 190 18.20 -8.42 0.82
N GLY A 191 18.39 -9.35 -0.12
CA GLY A 191 18.88 -10.71 0.16
C GLY A 191 17.80 -11.78 0.43
N VAL A 192 16.51 -11.43 0.58
CA VAL A 192 15.44 -12.43 0.84
C VAL A 192 14.88 -13.11 -0.42
N MET A 193 15.70 -13.23 -1.47
CA MET A 193 15.36 -13.93 -2.72
C MET A 193 14.14 -13.39 -3.51
N LYS A 194 13.80 -12.10 -3.37
CA LYS A 194 12.74 -11.44 -4.18
C LYS A 194 12.93 -11.62 -5.69
N SER A 195 14.03 -11.11 -6.23
CA SER A 195 14.32 -11.12 -7.67
C SER A 195 14.49 -12.53 -8.23
N PRO A 196 15.21 -13.47 -7.57
CA PRO A 196 15.24 -14.86 -8.00
C PRO A 196 13.87 -15.53 -8.03
N ALA A 197 13.04 -15.33 -7.01
CA ALA A 197 11.70 -15.90 -6.94
C ALA A 197 10.80 -15.40 -8.09
N LEU A 198 10.77 -14.08 -8.32
CA LEU A 198 10.03 -13.49 -9.46
C LEU A 198 10.61 -13.97 -10.80
N GLY A 199 11.93 -14.09 -10.89
CA GLY A 199 12.61 -14.62 -12.07
C GLY A 199 12.16 -16.02 -12.45
N GLU A 200 11.94 -16.92 -11.49
CA GLU A 200 11.44 -18.29 -11.76
C GLU A 200 10.02 -18.30 -12.29
N VAL A 201 9.11 -17.57 -11.64
CA VAL A 201 7.69 -17.57 -12.00
C VAL A 201 7.39 -16.82 -13.29
N LEU A 202 8.31 -15.96 -13.74
CA LEU A 202 8.24 -15.27 -15.04
C LEU A 202 8.85 -16.07 -16.21
N LYS A 203 9.54 -17.19 -15.95
CA LYS A 203 10.10 -18.04 -17.03
C LYS A 203 9.08 -18.49 -18.09
N PRO A 204 7.82 -18.83 -17.75
CA PRO A 204 6.81 -19.14 -18.77
C PRO A 204 6.60 -18.00 -19.76
N LEU A 205 6.45 -16.76 -19.28
CA LEU A 205 6.28 -15.59 -20.15
C LEU A 205 7.51 -15.35 -21.02
N HIS A 206 8.72 -15.48 -20.46
CA HIS A 206 9.95 -15.33 -21.24
C HIS A 206 10.09 -16.42 -22.33
N ARG A 207 9.61 -17.64 -22.07
CA ARG A 207 9.58 -18.71 -23.06
C ARG A 207 8.60 -18.41 -24.19
N LEU A 208 7.40 -17.94 -23.85
CA LEU A 208 6.41 -17.47 -24.83
C LEU A 208 7.01 -16.37 -25.70
N GLU A 209 7.62 -15.35 -25.09
CA GLU A 209 8.23 -14.24 -25.81
C GLU A 209 9.40 -14.70 -26.72
N SER A 210 10.21 -15.67 -26.27
CA SER A 210 11.27 -16.22 -27.12
C SER A 210 10.69 -16.91 -28.36
N THR A 211 9.59 -17.64 -28.19
CA THR A 211 8.91 -18.33 -29.29
C THR A 211 8.30 -17.33 -30.28
N GLU A 212 7.62 -16.28 -29.79
CA GLU A 212 7.10 -15.20 -30.64
C GLU A 212 8.22 -14.49 -31.39
N ARG A 213 9.36 -14.22 -30.74
CA ARG A 213 10.52 -13.58 -31.38
C ARG A 213 11.10 -14.42 -32.51
N GLU A 214 11.19 -15.73 -32.34
CA GLU A 214 11.65 -16.65 -33.39
C GLU A 214 10.70 -16.67 -34.58
N GLN A 215 9.39 -16.71 -34.33
CA GLN A 215 8.36 -16.67 -35.38
C GLN A 215 8.35 -15.31 -36.10
N TRP A 216 8.42 -14.22 -35.34
CA TRP A 216 8.52 -12.87 -35.86
C TRP A 216 9.78 -12.70 -36.72
N GLN A 217 10.94 -13.19 -36.29
CA GLN A 217 12.18 -13.05 -37.06
C GLN A 217 12.04 -13.69 -38.44
N ALA A 218 11.49 -14.91 -38.49
CA ALA A 218 11.24 -15.59 -39.76
C ALA A 218 10.23 -14.83 -40.66
N ALA A 219 9.17 -14.26 -40.06
CA ALA A 219 8.19 -13.45 -40.78
C ALA A 219 8.76 -12.10 -41.26
N HIS A 220 9.62 -11.48 -40.44
CA HIS A 220 10.24 -10.19 -40.72
C HIS A 220 11.28 -10.34 -41.84
N ASP A 221 12.12 -11.37 -41.81
CA ASP A 221 13.07 -11.67 -42.89
C ASP A 221 12.35 -11.87 -44.24
N ALA A 222 11.21 -12.57 -44.23
CA ALA A 222 10.38 -12.74 -45.43
C ALA A 222 9.76 -11.41 -45.90
N TRP A 223 9.23 -10.63 -44.95
CA TRP A 223 8.68 -9.30 -45.22
C TRP A 223 9.72 -8.34 -45.80
N GLU A 224 10.96 -8.32 -45.30
CA GLU A 224 12.03 -7.47 -45.82
C GLU A 224 12.30 -7.74 -47.31
N LEU A 225 12.31 -9.02 -47.70
CA LEU A 225 12.48 -9.43 -49.09
C LEU A 225 11.30 -8.97 -49.96
N ASP A 226 10.07 -9.20 -49.50
CA ASP A 226 8.87 -8.81 -50.23
C ASP A 226 8.74 -7.28 -50.34
N ALA A 227 9.06 -6.54 -49.28
CA ALA A 227 9.12 -5.08 -49.27
C ALA A 227 10.18 -4.58 -50.26
N LYS A 228 11.33 -5.26 -50.36
CA LYS A 228 12.36 -4.92 -51.34
C LYS A 228 11.90 -5.17 -52.77
N ILE A 229 11.19 -6.26 -53.03
CA ILE A 229 10.60 -6.56 -54.34
C ILE A 229 9.55 -5.49 -54.70
N ALA A 230 8.71 -5.09 -53.75
CA ALA A 230 7.72 -4.03 -53.94
C ALA A 230 8.40 -2.68 -54.28
N GLU A 231 9.47 -2.32 -53.55
CA GLU A 231 10.27 -1.11 -53.81
C GLU A 231 10.89 -1.13 -55.23
N LEU A 232 11.49 -2.25 -55.64
CA LEU A 232 12.08 -2.40 -56.97
C LEU A 232 11.02 -2.33 -58.07
N SER A 233 9.86 -2.93 -57.84
CA SER A 233 8.72 -2.88 -58.76
C SER A 233 8.18 -1.45 -58.89
N GLY A 234 8.07 -0.72 -57.78
CA GLY A 234 7.69 0.69 -57.78
C GLY A 234 8.65 1.55 -58.60
N LYS A 235 9.96 1.38 -58.41
CA LYS A 235 10.99 2.08 -59.21
C LYS A 235 10.94 1.72 -60.70
N ALA A 236 10.65 0.46 -61.02
CA ALA A 236 10.48 0.03 -62.41
C ALA A 236 9.24 0.68 -63.04
N ASN A 237 8.12 0.69 -62.31
CA ASN A 237 6.86 1.31 -62.72
C ASN A 237 7.02 2.82 -62.93
N GLU A 238 7.73 3.54 -62.04
CA GLU A 238 8.02 4.97 -62.19
C GLU A 238 8.81 5.26 -63.48
N LYS A 239 9.87 4.49 -63.74
CA LYS A 239 10.66 4.62 -64.97
C LYS A 239 9.81 4.39 -66.21
N GLN A 240 8.96 3.36 -66.19
CA GLN A 240 8.08 3.04 -67.31
C GLN A 240 6.97 4.11 -67.50
N ALA A 241 6.39 4.60 -66.40
CA ALA A 241 5.41 5.68 -66.42
C ALA A 241 5.99 6.98 -67.00
N ALA A 242 7.22 7.35 -66.62
CA ALA A 242 7.90 8.52 -67.17
C ALA A 242 8.05 8.46 -68.70
N SER A 243 8.32 7.27 -69.25
CA SER A 243 8.43 7.07 -70.70
C SER A 243 7.10 7.15 -71.45
N LEU A 244 5.98 6.86 -70.77
CA LEU A 244 4.62 6.83 -71.33
C LEU A 244 3.82 8.10 -71.05
N ALA A 245 4.26 8.96 -70.13
CA ALA A 245 3.52 10.12 -69.65
C ALA A 245 3.00 11.05 -70.75
N ALA A 246 3.76 11.24 -71.83
CA ALA A 246 3.37 12.07 -72.97
C ALA A 246 2.60 11.31 -74.08
N LYS A 247 2.67 9.97 -74.09
CA LYS A 247 2.14 9.13 -75.18
C LYS A 247 0.83 8.45 -74.82
N ASP A 248 0.71 8.01 -73.57
CA ASP A 248 -0.46 7.34 -73.03
C ASP A 248 -0.58 7.68 -71.52
N PRO A 249 -1.17 8.85 -71.20
CA PRO A 249 -1.31 9.33 -69.83
C PRO A 249 -2.12 8.38 -68.95
N ALA A 250 -3.09 7.64 -69.52
CA ALA A 250 -3.91 6.69 -68.79
C ALA A 250 -3.08 5.49 -68.32
N LYS A 251 -2.23 4.94 -69.20
CA LYS A 251 -1.33 3.84 -68.87
C LYS A 251 -0.20 4.26 -67.93
N ALA A 252 0.35 5.47 -68.09
CA ALA A 252 1.32 6.02 -67.15
C ALA A 252 0.74 6.17 -65.74
N ARG A 253 -0.50 6.65 -65.63
CA ARG A 253 -1.20 6.77 -64.34
C ARG A 253 -1.46 5.41 -63.68
N ALA A 254 -1.81 4.38 -64.46
CA ALA A 254 -2.01 3.04 -63.93
C ALA A 254 -0.73 2.42 -63.35
N LEU A 255 0.43 2.68 -63.97
CA LEU A 255 1.73 2.23 -63.46
C LEU A 255 2.15 2.94 -62.16
N LEU A 256 1.76 4.19 -61.97
CA LEU A 256 2.02 4.95 -60.74
C LEU A 256 1.06 4.61 -59.59
N ALA A 257 0.15 3.65 -59.78
CA ALA A 257 -0.63 3.13 -58.67
C ALA A 257 0.31 2.52 -57.61
N PRO A 258 0.03 2.71 -56.30
CA PRO A 258 0.86 2.15 -55.24
C PRO A 258 1.03 0.65 -55.43
N VAL A 259 2.28 0.19 -55.47
CA VAL A 259 2.56 -1.25 -55.43
C VAL A 259 2.16 -1.75 -54.04
N PRO A 260 1.35 -2.82 -53.93
CA PRO A 260 0.99 -3.38 -52.64
C PRO A 260 2.26 -3.81 -51.90
N THR A 261 2.58 -3.13 -50.81
CA THR A 261 3.64 -3.53 -49.87
C THR A 261 2.98 -4.34 -48.76
N PRO A 262 3.50 -5.52 -48.40
CA PRO A 262 2.99 -6.26 -47.25
C PRO A 262 3.14 -5.46 -45.96
N ALA A 263 2.21 -5.64 -45.03
CA ALA A 263 2.32 -5.02 -43.70
C ALA A 263 3.50 -5.62 -42.94
N GLU A 264 4.27 -4.79 -42.25
CA GLU A 264 5.36 -5.26 -41.40
C GLU A 264 4.80 -6.11 -40.26
N PRO A 265 5.34 -7.32 -40.01
CA PRO A 265 4.88 -8.14 -38.91
C PRO A 265 5.21 -7.46 -37.58
N ALA A 266 4.22 -7.37 -36.69
CA ALA A 266 4.41 -6.85 -35.34
C ALA A 266 5.02 -7.93 -34.43
N MET A 267 5.93 -7.54 -33.53
CA MET A 267 6.47 -8.47 -32.54
C MET A 267 5.66 -8.38 -31.26
N ARG A 268 4.94 -9.47 -30.93
CA ARG A 268 4.21 -9.55 -29.67
C ARG A 268 5.17 -9.54 -28.46
N ARG A 269 4.97 -8.57 -27.56
CA ARG A 269 5.69 -8.44 -26.29
C ARG A 269 4.81 -8.88 -25.13
N TYR A 270 5.39 -9.62 -24.18
CA TYR A 270 4.68 -10.01 -22.95
C TYR A 270 5.18 -9.22 -21.75
N VAL A 271 6.49 -8.96 -21.67
CA VAL A 271 7.11 -8.30 -20.52
C VAL A 271 7.90 -7.07 -20.97
N VAL A 272 7.67 -5.95 -20.29
CA VAL A 272 8.37 -4.69 -20.49
C VAL A 272 9.05 -4.29 -19.18
N ASN A 273 10.36 -4.07 -19.24
CA ASN A 273 11.15 -3.75 -18.05
C ASN A 273 11.38 -2.26 -17.88
N ASP A 274 11.84 -1.56 -18.92
CA ASP A 274 12.15 -0.14 -18.88
C ASP A 274 11.71 0.56 -20.15
N SER A 275 10.58 1.27 -20.08
CA SER A 275 10.02 2.01 -21.21
C SER A 275 9.52 3.37 -20.76
N THR A 276 9.62 4.36 -21.64
CA THR A 276 8.86 5.60 -21.48
C THR A 276 7.37 5.32 -21.72
N VAL A 277 6.48 6.21 -21.28
CA VAL A 277 5.04 6.05 -21.53
C VAL A 277 4.72 6.11 -23.02
N GLU A 278 5.49 6.87 -23.79
CA GLU A 278 5.35 6.95 -25.24
C GLU A 278 5.66 5.61 -25.93
N ALA A 279 6.76 4.97 -25.53
CA ALA A 279 7.12 3.65 -26.05
C ALA A 279 6.12 2.58 -25.57
N LEU A 280 5.64 2.69 -24.33
CA LEU A 280 4.63 1.78 -23.78
C LEU A 280 3.28 1.91 -24.51
N ALA A 281 2.91 3.14 -24.86
CA ALA A 281 1.74 3.44 -25.68
C ALA A 281 1.86 2.83 -27.08
N ASP A 282 3.01 3.01 -27.75
CA ASP A 282 3.28 2.44 -29.07
C ASP A 282 3.20 0.89 -29.01
N LEU A 283 3.73 0.25 -27.95
CA LEU A 283 3.62 -1.20 -27.74
C LEU A 283 2.17 -1.69 -27.53
N LEU A 284 1.34 -0.92 -26.83
CA LEU A 284 -0.07 -1.27 -26.57
C LEU A 284 -0.96 -1.12 -27.81
N VAL A 285 -0.52 -0.40 -28.84
CA VAL A 285 -1.18 -0.42 -30.16
C VAL A 285 -1.02 -1.80 -30.80
N GLU A 286 0.16 -2.42 -30.67
CA GLU A 286 0.46 -3.76 -31.20
C GLU A 286 -0.01 -4.89 -30.27
N ALA A 287 -0.10 -4.63 -28.97
CA ALA A 287 -0.59 -5.55 -27.94
C ALA A 287 -1.87 -5.01 -27.28
N PRO A 288 -3.00 -4.90 -28.01
CA PRO A 288 -4.22 -4.22 -27.55
C PRO A 288 -4.89 -4.88 -26.36
N TRP A 289 -4.51 -6.12 -26.04
CA TRP A 289 -5.04 -6.90 -24.94
C TRP A 289 -4.22 -6.81 -23.65
N GLY A 290 -3.06 -6.17 -23.71
CA GLY A 290 -2.24 -5.84 -22.54
C GLY A 290 -0.93 -6.60 -22.44
N LEU A 291 -0.12 -6.18 -21.47
CA LEU A 291 1.23 -6.67 -21.20
C LEU A 291 1.58 -6.52 -19.71
N LEU A 292 2.73 -7.09 -19.31
CA LEU A 292 3.30 -6.93 -17.98
C LEU A 292 4.40 -5.87 -17.98
N VAL A 293 4.29 -4.87 -17.10
CA VAL A 293 5.42 -4.03 -16.70
C VAL A 293 6.08 -4.64 -15.47
N TYR A 294 7.31 -5.13 -15.62
CA TYR A 294 8.09 -5.73 -14.54
C TYR A 294 9.21 -4.80 -14.08
N ARG A 295 9.28 -4.53 -12.77
CA ARG A 295 10.36 -3.75 -12.15
C ARG A 295 10.91 -4.47 -10.94
N ASP A 296 12.16 -4.92 -11.03
CA ASP A 296 12.82 -5.58 -9.90
C ASP A 296 12.89 -4.69 -8.64
N GLU A 297 12.98 -3.37 -8.84
CA GLU A 297 12.81 -2.35 -7.81
C GLU A 297 11.76 -1.31 -8.25
N LEU A 298 10.54 -1.49 -7.75
CA LEU A 298 9.39 -0.70 -8.16
C LEU A 298 9.42 0.73 -7.64
N HIS A 299 10.11 0.98 -6.52
CA HIS A 299 10.23 2.31 -5.93
C HIS A 299 10.71 3.37 -6.92
N GLY A 300 11.65 3.01 -7.81
CA GLY A 300 12.14 3.94 -8.84
C GLY A 300 11.05 4.39 -9.82
N LEU A 301 10.18 3.46 -10.23
CA LEU A 301 9.05 3.76 -11.11
C LEU A 301 8.01 4.64 -10.38
N LEU A 302 7.65 4.29 -9.14
CA LEU A 302 6.71 5.06 -8.33
C LEU A 302 7.19 6.52 -8.18
N CYS A 303 8.41 6.71 -7.68
CA CYS A 303 8.99 8.04 -7.51
C CYS A 303 9.17 8.79 -8.83
N SER A 304 9.35 8.11 -9.96
CA SER A 304 9.41 8.78 -11.26
C SER A 304 8.06 9.38 -11.65
N MET A 305 6.96 8.69 -11.36
CA MET A 305 5.60 9.16 -11.63
C MET A 305 5.15 10.28 -10.68
N ASP A 306 5.79 10.42 -9.51
CA ASP A 306 5.51 11.51 -8.55
C ASP A 306 6.29 12.80 -8.87
N ARG A 307 7.16 12.82 -9.87
CA ARG A 307 7.89 14.03 -10.26
C ARG A 307 6.97 15.02 -10.96
N GLN A 308 7.17 16.31 -10.68
CA GLN A 308 6.49 17.39 -11.40
C GLN A 308 6.72 17.27 -12.91
N GLY A 309 5.66 17.36 -13.71
CA GLY A 309 5.70 17.16 -15.16
C GLY A 309 5.53 15.70 -15.60
N GLN A 310 5.28 14.76 -14.68
CA GLN A 310 4.97 13.35 -14.99
C GLN A 310 3.50 12.99 -14.72
N GLU A 311 2.62 13.98 -14.58
CA GLU A 311 1.20 13.78 -14.29
C GLU A 311 0.52 12.98 -15.40
N GLY A 312 0.88 13.23 -16.67
CA GLY A 312 0.38 12.45 -17.81
C GLY A 312 0.83 10.99 -17.79
N ALA A 313 2.09 10.74 -17.40
CA ALA A 313 2.62 9.39 -17.27
C ALA A 313 1.91 8.63 -16.14
N ARG A 314 1.74 9.28 -14.98
CA ARG A 314 0.98 8.73 -13.85
C ARG A 314 -0.45 8.40 -14.25
N GLY A 315 -1.14 9.33 -14.89
CA GLY A 315 -2.50 9.13 -15.41
C GLY A 315 -2.60 7.93 -16.35
N PHE A 316 -1.63 7.77 -17.26
CA PHE A 316 -1.58 6.64 -18.19
C PHE A 316 -1.49 5.28 -17.48
N TYR A 317 -0.61 5.14 -16.47
CA TYR A 317 -0.54 3.92 -15.67
C TYR A 317 -1.84 3.68 -14.90
N LEU A 318 -2.46 4.72 -14.32
CA LEU A 318 -3.73 4.59 -13.60
C LEU A 318 -4.86 4.09 -14.52
N THR A 319 -4.93 4.57 -15.76
CA THR A 319 -5.83 4.02 -16.79
C THR A 319 -5.51 2.56 -17.10
N GLY A 320 -4.21 2.25 -17.19
CA GLY A 320 -3.70 0.90 -17.41
C GLY A 320 -4.14 -0.14 -16.37
N TYR A 321 -4.38 0.29 -15.12
CA TYR A 321 -4.89 -0.60 -14.09
C TYR A 321 -6.25 -1.17 -14.45
N ASP A 322 -7.22 -0.32 -14.78
CA ASP A 322 -8.60 -0.75 -15.03
C ASP A 322 -8.73 -1.58 -16.31
N GLY A 323 -7.84 -1.37 -17.29
CA GLY A 323 -7.67 -2.26 -18.44
C GLY A 323 -8.74 -2.15 -19.52
N ASN A 324 -9.72 -1.26 -19.35
CA ASN A 324 -10.95 -1.21 -20.14
C ASN A 324 -11.15 0.09 -20.92
N GLN A 325 -10.24 1.06 -20.81
CA GLN A 325 -10.35 2.36 -21.48
C GLN A 325 -9.39 2.46 -22.66
N GLY A 326 -9.88 3.00 -23.76
CA GLY A 326 -9.05 3.42 -24.88
C GLY A 326 -8.28 4.70 -24.57
N TYR A 327 -7.21 4.94 -25.32
CA TYR A 327 -6.36 6.11 -25.15
C TYR A 327 -5.89 6.63 -26.51
N ALA A 328 -6.25 7.87 -26.82
CA ALA A 328 -5.79 8.56 -28.02
C ALA A 328 -4.44 9.21 -27.75
N VAL A 329 -3.48 8.98 -28.64
CA VAL A 329 -2.14 9.55 -28.60
C VAL A 329 -1.94 10.39 -29.86
N ASP A 330 -1.99 11.70 -29.67
CA ASP A 330 -1.70 12.68 -30.71
C ASP A 330 -0.29 13.24 -30.53
N ARG A 331 0.57 13.06 -31.54
CA ARG A 331 1.93 13.61 -31.53
C ARG A 331 2.21 14.42 -32.80
N ILE A 332 2.74 15.64 -32.61
CA ILE A 332 3.21 16.48 -33.71
C ILE A 332 4.30 15.73 -34.48
N GLY A 333 4.05 15.45 -35.76
CA GLY A 333 4.99 14.78 -36.67
C GLY A 333 4.85 13.25 -36.76
N ARG A 334 4.24 12.57 -35.79
CA ARG A 334 3.97 11.11 -35.86
C ARG A 334 2.50 10.75 -36.15
N GLY A 335 1.60 11.75 -36.17
CA GLY A 335 0.18 11.56 -36.46
C GLY A 335 -0.65 11.18 -35.24
N HIS A 336 -1.84 10.64 -35.50
CA HIS A 336 -2.80 10.17 -34.50
C HIS A 336 -2.70 8.64 -34.38
N SER A 337 -2.52 8.14 -33.17
CA SER A 337 -2.57 6.70 -32.87
C SER A 337 -3.58 6.47 -31.74
N HIS A 338 -4.30 5.36 -31.79
CA HIS A 338 -5.33 5.03 -30.81
C HIS A 338 -5.07 3.65 -30.25
N ILE A 339 -4.95 3.58 -28.92
CA ILE A 339 -4.88 2.33 -28.18
C ILE A 339 -6.32 1.93 -27.85
N PRO A 340 -6.83 0.78 -28.34
CA PRO A 340 -8.20 0.36 -28.05
C PRO A 340 -8.44 0.19 -26.55
N ARG A 341 -7.46 -0.37 -25.83
CA ARG A 341 -7.51 -0.62 -24.39
C ARG A 341 -6.12 -0.51 -23.78
N VAL A 342 -5.95 0.41 -22.83
CA VAL A 342 -4.71 0.48 -22.03
C VAL A 342 -4.85 -0.56 -20.92
N CYS A 343 -4.22 -1.72 -21.08
CA CYS A 343 -4.21 -2.79 -20.09
C CYS A 343 -2.78 -3.13 -19.68
N ILE A 344 -2.39 -2.72 -18.48
CA ILE A 344 -1.02 -2.87 -17.98
C ILE A 344 -1.08 -3.58 -16.64
N ALA A 345 -0.60 -4.82 -16.60
CA ALA A 345 -0.29 -5.47 -15.33
C ALA A 345 1.03 -4.93 -14.82
N MET A 346 1.20 -4.88 -13.50
CA MET A 346 2.46 -4.43 -12.90
C MET A 346 2.94 -5.40 -11.85
N LEU A 347 4.21 -5.75 -11.90
CA LEU A 347 4.84 -6.59 -10.89
C LEU A 347 6.18 -6.00 -10.48
N GLY A 348 6.44 -5.95 -9.18
CA GLY A 348 7.77 -5.56 -8.74
C GLY A 348 8.07 -5.82 -7.27
N GLY A 349 9.37 -5.77 -6.97
CA GLY A 349 9.88 -5.80 -5.61
C GLY A 349 10.04 -4.40 -5.03
N ILE A 350 9.89 -4.28 -3.72
CA ILE A 350 10.27 -3.06 -2.98
C ILE A 350 10.87 -3.41 -1.63
N GLN A 351 11.72 -2.53 -1.12
CA GLN A 351 12.34 -2.69 0.19
C GLN A 351 11.44 -2.10 1.29
N PRO A 352 11.41 -2.69 2.51
CA PRO A 352 10.65 -2.18 3.65
C PRO A 352 10.80 -0.67 3.89
N GLY A 353 12.03 -0.17 4.01
CA GLY A 353 12.24 1.26 4.28
C GLY A 353 11.71 2.17 3.17
N LYS A 354 11.83 1.76 1.90
CA LYS A 354 11.35 2.51 0.73
C LYS A 354 9.83 2.52 0.63
N VAL A 355 9.18 1.39 0.93
CA VAL A 355 7.71 1.34 0.91
C VAL A 355 7.13 2.12 2.09
N GLN A 356 7.73 2.03 3.28
CA GLN A 356 7.31 2.80 4.45
C GLN A 356 7.42 4.31 4.21
N SER A 357 8.54 4.77 3.63
CA SER A 357 8.69 6.19 3.29
C SER A 357 7.65 6.62 2.25
N TYR A 358 7.45 5.81 1.21
CA TYR A 358 6.49 6.08 0.16
C TYR A 358 5.05 6.18 0.68
N VAL A 359 4.62 5.24 1.52
CA VAL A 359 3.28 5.25 2.12
C VAL A 359 3.11 6.51 2.99
N ARG A 360 4.11 6.86 3.79
CA ARG A 360 4.07 8.03 4.68
C ARG A 360 3.97 9.34 3.89
N GLU A 361 4.74 9.48 2.83
CA GLU A 361 4.69 10.64 1.93
C GLU A 361 3.35 10.74 1.21
N ALA A 362 2.84 9.61 0.68
CA ALA A 362 1.56 9.56 -0.02
C ALA A 362 0.39 9.96 0.89
N VAL A 363 0.44 9.58 2.18
CA VAL A 363 -0.64 9.87 3.14
C VAL A 363 -0.52 11.28 3.75
N ASN A 364 0.69 11.74 4.07
CA ASN A 364 0.88 13.05 4.74
C ASN A 364 0.97 14.23 3.74
N GLY A 365 1.41 13.97 2.50
CA GLY A 365 1.80 15.00 1.55
C GLY A 365 0.72 15.44 0.56
N GLY A 366 -0.48 14.85 0.59
CA GLY A 366 -1.60 15.16 -0.32
C GLY A 366 -1.37 14.82 -1.81
N ALA A 367 -0.12 14.73 -2.27
CA ALA A 367 0.26 14.41 -3.64
C ALA A 367 0.05 12.93 -4.04
N GLY A 368 -0.21 12.05 -3.06
CA GLY A 368 -0.42 10.60 -3.28
C GLY A 368 -1.88 10.14 -3.23
N ASP A 369 -2.85 11.06 -3.20
CA ASP A 369 -4.26 10.76 -2.93
C ASP A 369 -5.05 10.24 -4.16
N ASP A 370 -4.40 10.03 -5.30
CA ASP A 370 -5.04 9.53 -6.52
C ASP A 370 -5.12 7.99 -6.62
N GLY A 371 -4.61 7.31 -5.59
CA GLY A 371 -4.80 5.88 -5.40
C GLY A 371 -3.81 4.99 -6.15
N LEU A 372 -2.61 5.47 -6.55
CA LEU A 372 -1.62 4.65 -7.26
C LEU A 372 -1.19 3.42 -6.42
N LEU A 373 -0.75 3.65 -5.17
CA LEU A 373 -0.31 2.55 -4.29
C LEU A 373 -1.47 1.60 -3.98
N GLN A 374 -2.68 2.15 -3.81
CA GLN A 374 -3.91 1.43 -3.51
C GLN A 374 -4.32 0.43 -4.59
N ARG A 375 -3.80 0.58 -5.83
CA ARG A 375 -4.04 -0.35 -6.92
C ARG A 375 -3.15 -1.61 -6.86
N PHE A 376 -2.08 -1.60 -6.07
CA PHE A 376 -1.30 -2.81 -5.76
C PHE A 376 -2.07 -3.72 -4.78
N GLY A 377 -3.21 -4.24 -5.23
CA GLY A 377 -4.09 -5.08 -4.42
C GLY A 377 -3.47 -6.44 -4.05
N LEU A 378 -2.48 -6.90 -4.82
CA LEU A 378 -1.64 -8.06 -4.48
C LEU A 378 -0.33 -7.66 -3.79
N ALA A 379 -0.38 -6.69 -2.87
CA ALA A 379 0.77 -6.32 -2.06
C ALA A 379 0.96 -7.31 -0.90
N VAL A 380 2.13 -7.95 -0.85
CA VAL A 380 2.51 -8.89 0.21
C VAL A 380 3.78 -8.44 0.91
N TRP A 381 3.73 -8.45 2.24
CA TRP A 381 4.85 -8.19 3.13
C TRP A 381 4.93 -9.30 4.19
N PRO A 382 5.41 -10.50 3.82
CA PRO A 382 5.45 -11.65 4.72
C PRO A 382 6.51 -11.48 5.81
N ASP A 383 6.31 -12.21 6.90
CA ASP A 383 7.37 -12.48 7.86
C ASP A 383 8.38 -13.45 7.22
N ILE A 384 9.67 -13.18 7.47
CA ILE A 384 10.76 -13.98 6.90
C ILE A 384 11.21 -14.99 7.93
N GLN A 385 11.20 -16.28 7.57
CA GLN A 385 11.79 -17.33 8.40
C GLN A 385 13.29 -17.08 8.58
N GLN A 386 13.76 -17.21 9.82
CA GLN A 386 15.18 -17.00 10.15
C GLN A 386 16.02 -18.24 9.86
N ASP A 387 15.39 -19.42 9.89
CA ASP A 387 16.05 -20.69 9.62
C ASP A 387 16.30 -20.85 8.13
N TYR A 388 17.51 -21.26 7.78
CA TYR A 388 17.89 -21.60 6.42
C TYR A 388 18.11 -23.11 6.31
N LYS A 389 17.46 -23.74 5.33
CA LYS A 389 17.69 -25.14 4.98
C LYS A 389 18.21 -25.22 3.55
N LEU A 390 19.37 -25.84 3.37
CA LEU A 390 19.85 -26.15 2.02
C LEU A 390 18.94 -27.21 1.39
N VAL A 391 18.26 -26.84 0.30
CA VAL A 391 17.42 -27.73 -0.50
C VAL A 391 18.04 -27.85 -1.89
N ASP A 392 18.99 -28.77 -2.02
CA ASP A 392 19.68 -29.05 -3.28
C ASP A 392 19.03 -30.24 -4.01
N ARG A 393 17.94 -29.96 -4.72
CA ARG A 393 17.24 -30.93 -5.56
C ARG A 393 16.77 -30.27 -6.85
N SER A 394 16.57 -31.08 -7.90
CA SER A 394 15.97 -30.59 -9.14
C SER A 394 14.53 -30.10 -8.91
N PRO A 395 14.06 -29.13 -9.72
CA PRO A 395 12.65 -28.74 -9.74
C PRO A 395 11.76 -29.94 -10.03
N ASP A 396 10.57 -29.97 -9.41
CA ASP A 396 9.54 -30.91 -9.83
C ASP A 396 9.14 -30.63 -11.28
N THR A 397 9.51 -31.53 -12.17
CA THR A 397 9.35 -31.33 -13.61
C THR A 397 7.89 -31.51 -14.03
N SER A 398 7.16 -32.44 -13.40
CA SER A 398 5.73 -32.67 -13.65
C SER A 398 4.91 -31.46 -13.27
N GLU A 399 5.09 -30.96 -12.05
CA GLU A 399 4.31 -29.81 -11.54
C GLU A 399 4.65 -28.53 -12.30
N LYS A 400 5.94 -28.35 -12.64
CA LYS A 400 6.36 -27.26 -13.52
C LYS A 400 5.70 -27.33 -14.88
N GLN A 401 5.68 -28.49 -15.52
CA GLN A 401 5.05 -28.65 -16.85
C GLN A 401 3.54 -28.42 -16.78
N ALA A 402 2.87 -28.89 -15.74
CA ALA A 402 1.44 -28.67 -15.53
C ALA A 402 1.13 -27.17 -15.38
N ALA A 403 1.88 -26.45 -14.55
CA ALA A 403 1.74 -24.99 -14.42
C ALA A 403 2.05 -24.26 -15.74
N TRP A 404 3.09 -24.66 -16.48
CA TRP A 404 3.45 -24.04 -17.76
C TRP A 404 2.39 -24.28 -18.84
N ALA A 405 1.72 -25.43 -18.83
CA ALA A 405 0.61 -25.71 -19.74
C ALA A 405 -0.56 -24.73 -19.53
N VAL A 406 -0.77 -24.23 -18.32
CA VAL A 406 -1.76 -23.17 -18.04
C VAL A 406 -1.36 -21.87 -18.74
N PHE A 407 -0.10 -21.45 -18.64
CA PHE A 407 0.38 -20.26 -19.37
C PHE A 407 0.19 -20.42 -20.87
N GLU A 408 0.59 -21.56 -21.44
CA GLU A 408 0.41 -21.82 -22.88
C GLU A 408 -1.08 -21.77 -23.28
N ARG A 409 -1.97 -22.39 -22.50
CA ARG A 409 -3.42 -22.35 -22.75
C ARG A 409 -3.97 -20.92 -22.69
N LEU A 410 -3.59 -20.15 -21.66
CA LEU A 410 -4.05 -18.77 -21.51
C LEU A 410 -3.47 -17.84 -22.57
N ASN A 411 -2.28 -18.14 -23.10
CA ASN A 411 -1.74 -17.41 -24.23
C ASN A 411 -2.65 -17.51 -25.47
N GLN A 412 -3.26 -18.68 -25.67
CA GLN A 412 -4.15 -18.98 -26.80
C GLN A 412 -5.59 -18.50 -26.59
N LEU A 413 -5.91 -17.84 -25.46
CA LEU A 413 -7.25 -17.28 -25.23
C LEU A 413 -7.67 -16.36 -26.38
N GLN A 414 -8.88 -16.56 -26.85
CA GLN A 414 -9.52 -15.73 -27.86
C GLN A 414 -10.54 -14.83 -27.19
N GLN A 415 -10.61 -13.59 -27.64
CA GLN A 415 -11.71 -12.68 -27.35
C GLN A 415 -13.01 -13.14 -28.06
N ALA A 416 -14.16 -12.56 -27.69
CA ALA A 416 -15.45 -12.94 -28.29
C ALA A 416 -15.57 -12.49 -29.75
N THR A 417 -15.10 -11.27 -30.05
CA THR A 417 -14.92 -10.71 -31.39
C THR A 417 -13.66 -9.85 -31.38
N ASP A 418 -13.16 -9.41 -32.55
CA ASP A 418 -11.94 -8.57 -32.64
C ASP A 418 -11.94 -7.37 -31.68
N ASP A 419 -13.12 -6.82 -31.40
CA ASP A 419 -13.29 -5.67 -30.53
C ASP A 419 -13.91 -5.98 -29.16
N GLU A 420 -14.51 -7.14 -28.89
CA GLU A 420 -15.20 -7.43 -27.61
C GLU A 420 -14.59 -8.59 -26.83
N PRO A 421 -14.36 -8.44 -25.51
CA PRO A 421 -13.87 -9.51 -24.67
C PRO A 421 -14.92 -10.62 -24.48
N GLN A 422 -14.45 -11.81 -24.12
CA GLN A 422 -15.31 -12.85 -23.59
C GLN A 422 -15.82 -12.45 -22.20
N GLU A 423 -17.13 -12.48 -21.99
CA GLU A 423 -17.74 -12.16 -20.70
C GLU A 423 -17.96 -13.42 -19.85
N TRP A 424 -17.59 -13.33 -18.57
CA TRP A 424 -17.81 -14.35 -17.56
C TRP A 424 -18.68 -13.80 -16.42
N ARG A 425 -19.51 -14.67 -15.82
CA ARG A 425 -20.45 -14.32 -14.74
C ARG A 425 -20.39 -15.35 -13.63
N PHE A 426 -20.82 -14.96 -12.43
CA PHE A 426 -21.03 -15.92 -11.35
C PHE A 426 -22.20 -16.86 -11.65
N SER A 427 -22.08 -18.11 -11.20
CA SER A 427 -23.24 -18.99 -11.01
C SER A 427 -24.24 -18.36 -10.03
N PRO A 428 -25.53 -18.75 -10.02
CA PRO A 428 -26.50 -18.25 -9.05
C PRO A 428 -26.01 -18.37 -7.60
N GLU A 429 -25.41 -19.51 -7.26
CA GLU A 429 -24.90 -19.81 -5.92
C GLU A 429 -23.69 -18.93 -5.57
N ALA A 430 -22.75 -18.75 -6.50
CA ALA A 430 -21.60 -17.86 -6.30
C ALA A 430 -22.04 -16.39 -6.21
N GLN A 431 -23.07 -15.99 -6.97
CA GLN A 431 -23.61 -14.64 -6.90
C GLN A 431 -24.17 -14.31 -5.51
N ASP A 432 -24.90 -15.24 -4.90
CA ASP A 432 -25.42 -15.09 -3.54
C ASP A 432 -24.29 -14.92 -2.51
N ILE A 433 -23.21 -15.68 -2.66
CA ILE A 433 -22.00 -15.54 -1.82
C ILE A 433 -21.37 -14.15 -2.03
N PHE A 434 -21.23 -13.72 -3.28
CA PHE A 434 -20.63 -12.42 -3.62
C PHE A 434 -21.41 -11.27 -2.99
N TYR A 435 -22.75 -11.28 -3.06
CA TYR A 435 -23.56 -10.22 -2.45
C TYR A 435 -23.52 -10.26 -0.91
N LYS A 436 -23.49 -11.46 -0.30
CA LYS A 436 -23.31 -11.61 1.16
C LYS A 436 -21.97 -11.06 1.64
N TRP A 437 -20.93 -11.10 0.81
CA TRP A 437 -19.65 -10.46 1.10
C TRP A 437 -19.67 -8.95 0.79
N LEU A 438 -20.17 -8.57 -0.39
CA LEU A 438 -20.10 -7.20 -0.90
C LEU A 438 -20.82 -6.21 0.02
N VAL A 439 -22.03 -6.52 0.50
CA VAL A 439 -22.83 -5.56 1.29
C VAL A 439 -22.15 -5.19 2.63
N PRO A 440 -21.71 -6.15 3.48
CA PRO A 440 -20.95 -5.83 4.67
C PRO A 440 -19.61 -5.14 4.37
N PHE A 441 -18.91 -5.59 3.32
CA PHE A 441 -17.65 -4.99 2.89
C PHE A 441 -17.82 -3.50 2.55
N GLU A 442 -18.82 -3.19 1.71
CA GLU A 442 -19.20 -1.83 1.30
C GLU A 442 -19.63 -0.96 2.49
N THR A 443 -20.30 -1.54 3.47
CA THR A 443 -20.73 -0.83 4.67
C THR A 443 -19.52 -0.51 5.57
N GLY A 444 -18.63 -1.48 5.77
CA GLY A 444 -17.43 -1.33 6.62
C GLY A 444 -16.46 -0.26 6.10
N ILE A 445 -16.16 -0.23 4.80
CA ILE A 445 -15.22 0.77 4.24
C ILE A 445 -15.81 2.18 4.12
N ARG A 446 -17.12 2.35 4.33
CA ARG A 446 -17.78 3.66 4.42
C ARG A 446 -17.95 4.16 5.86
N GLY A 447 -17.65 3.32 6.85
CA GLY A 447 -17.67 3.72 8.25
C GLY A 447 -16.43 4.53 8.64
N ASP A 448 -16.43 5.06 9.86
CA ASP A 448 -15.39 5.95 10.38
C ASP A 448 -14.27 5.22 11.15
N GLU A 449 -14.28 3.88 11.16
CA GLU A 449 -13.34 3.07 11.96
C GLU A 449 -11.97 2.90 11.30
N LEU A 450 -11.90 2.96 9.97
CA LEU A 450 -10.69 2.69 9.21
C LEU A 450 -9.99 3.97 8.77
N HIS A 451 -8.65 3.94 8.77
CA HIS A 451 -7.86 5.04 8.26
C HIS A 451 -8.15 5.28 6.75
N PRO A 452 -8.30 6.54 6.27
CA PRO A 452 -8.67 6.83 4.88
C PRO A 452 -7.78 6.17 3.82
N ALA A 453 -6.47 6.08 4.07
CA ALA A 453 -5.52 5.42 3.17
C ALA A 453 -5.81 3.91 2.99
N LEU A 454 -6.18 3.23 4.07
CA LEU A 454 -6.57 1.82 4.05
C LEU A 454 -7.95 1.65 3.39
N VAL A 455 -8.90 2.54 3.68
CA VAL A 455 -10.20 2.58 2.98
C VAL A 455 -10.01 2.69 1.47
N SER A 456 -9.13 3.58 1.01
CA SER A 456 -8.84 3.76 -0.41
C SER A 456 -8.20 2.52 -1.05
N HIS A 457 -7.36 1.79 -0.30
CA HIS A 457 -6.79 0.51 -0.73
C HIS A 457 -7.85 -0.57 -0.87
N LEU A 458 -8.60 -0.81 0.21
CA LEU A 458 -9.67 -1.81 0.24
C LEU A 458 -10.73 -1.48 -0.81
N ALA A 459 -11.04 -0.21 -1.06
CA ALA A 459 -11.98 0.21 -2.08
C ALA A 459 -11.68 -0.35 -3.49
N LYS A 460 -10.42 -0.66 -3.81
CA LYS A 460 -10.02 -1.30 -5.08
C LYS A 460 -10.36 -2.78 -5.14
N TRP A 461 -10.72 -3.40 -4.02
CA TRP A 461 -11.06 -4.82 -3.94
C TRP A 461 -12.40 -5.17 -4.58
N ARG A 462 -13.26 -4.17 -4.81
CA ARG A 462 -14.42 -4.28 -5.71
C ARG A 462 -14.04 -4.87 -7.07
N LYS A 463 -12.84 -4.53 -7.55
CA LYS A 463 -12.25 -5.08 -8.79
C LYS A 463 -11.42 -6.34 -8.50
N LEU A 464 -10.58 -6.31 -7.46
CA LEU A 464 -9.63 -7.39 -7.16
C LEU A 464 -10.32 -8.75 -6.96
N ILE A 465 -11.39 -8.82 -6.17
CA ILE A 465 -12.02 -10.09 -5.81
C ILE A 465 -12.67 -10.76 -7.03
N PRO A 466 -13.50 -10.05 -7.82
CA PRO A 466 -13.98 -10.59 -9.09
C PRO A 466 -12.87 -10.99 -10.06
N ALA A 467 -11.80 -10.20 -10.15
CA ALA A 467 -10.65 -10.49 -11.01
C ALA A 467 -9.94 -11.78 -10.60
N LEU A 468 -9.69 -11.99 -9.30
CA LEU A 468 -9.10 -13.22 -8.78
C LEU A 468 -9.99 -14.43 -9.04
N ALA A 469 -11.30 -14.31 -8.79
CA ALA A 469 -12.25 -15.39 -9.05
C ALA A 469 -12.26 -15.80 -10.53
N LEU A 470 -12.22 -14.83 -11.45
CA LEU A 470 -12.09 -15.10 -12.89
C LEU A 470 -10.77 -15.79 -13.24
N ILE A 471 -9.64 -15.31 -12.70
CA ILE A 471 -8.33 -15.94 -12.94
C ILE A 471 -8.36 -17.40 -12.47
N PHE A 472 -8.92 -17.68 -11.29
CA PHE A 472 -9.03 -19.04 -10.76
C PHE A 472 -9.93 -19.92 -11.62
N ALA A 473 -11.07 -19.40 -12.11
CA ALA A 473 -11.94 -20.14 -13.03
C ALA A 473 -11.25 -20.46 -14.36
N LEU A 474 -10.49 -19.51 -14.93
CA LEU A 474 -9.71 -19.72 -16.14
C LEU A 474 -8.59 -20.76 -15.97
N ILE A 475 -8.16 -21.02 -14.74
CA ILE A 475 -7.11 -21.98 -14.40
C ILE A 475 -7.71 -23.36 -14.11
N ASP A 476 -8.60 -23.46 -13.12
CA ASP A 476 -9.11 -24.71 -12.57
C ASP A 476 -10.32 -25.24 -13.37
N THR A 477 -11.18 -24.36 -13.88
CA THR A 477 -12.46 -24.73 -14.53
C THR A 477 -12.68 -24.03 -15.88
N PRO A 478 -11.75 -24.13 -16.85
CA PRO A 478 -11.81 -23.38 -18.10
C PRO A 478 -13.01 -23.75 -19.00
N ASP A 479 -13.56 -24.95 -18.86
CA ASP A 479 -14.60 -25.51 -19.74
C ASP A 479 -16.04 -25.18 -19.30
N THR A 480 -16.20 -24.27 -18.33
CA THR A 480 -17.49 -23.85 -17.75
C THR A 480 -18.28 -22.87 -18.63
N ASN A 481 -17.76 -22.53 -19.81
CA ASN A 481 -18.41 -21.68 -20.80
C ASN A 481 -18.83 -20.29 -20.24
N GLY A 482 -17.92 -19.63 -19.52
CA GLY A 482 -18.16 -18.27 -19.02
C GLY A 482 -18.77 -18.22 -17.62
N VAL A 483 -18.75 -19.31 -16.85
CA VAL A 483 -19.37 -19.36 -15.52
C VAL A 483 -18.30 -19.57 -14.44
N ILE A 484 -18.33 -18.73 -13.41
CA ILE A 484 -17.47 -18.80 -12.23
C ILE A 484 -18.29 -19.40 -11.08
N HIS A 485 -17.80 -20.49 -10.49
CA HIS A 485 -18.50 -21.20 -9.43
C HIS A 485 -18.01 -20.77 -8.03
N GLU A 486 -18.61 -21.39 -7.01
CA GLU A 486 -18.42 -21.06 -5.62
C GLU A 486 -17.00 -21.35 -5.15
N CYS A 487 -16.36 -22.40 -5.68
CA CYS A 487 -15.00 -22.78 -5.31
C CYS A 487 -14.01 -21.65 -5.64
N GLU A 488 -14.09 -21.09 -6.85
CA GLU A 488 -13.20 -20.04 -7.32
C GLU A 488 -13.46 -18.72 -6.59
N LEU A 489 -14.73 -18.38 -6.36
CA LEU A 489 -15.08 -17.20 -5.57
C LEU A 489 -14.63 -17.31 -4.11
N ASN A 490 -14.87 -18.45 -3.46
CA ASN A 490 -14.42 -18.65 -2.07
C ASN A 490 -12.90 -18.58 -1.95
N ARG A 491 -12.17 -19.10 -2.94
CA ARG A 491 -10.70 -18.94 -3.01
C ARG A 491 -10.31 -17.46 -3.12
N ALA A 492 -11.00 -16.67 -3.93
CA ALA A 492 -10.77 -15.22 -4.03
C ALA A 492 -11.10 -14.47 -2.73
N LEU A 493 -12.14 -14.87 -2.01
CA LEU A 493 -12.49 -14.31 -0.70
C LEU A 493 -11.46 -14.68 0.37
N ALA A 494 -10.92 -15.91 0.35
CA ALA A 494 -9.82 -16.30 1.22
C ALA A 494 -8.54 -15.48 0.94
N TRP A 495 -8.28 -15.14 -0.32
CA TRP A 495 -7.23 -14.17 -0.67
C TRP A 495 -7.51 -12.78 -0.08
N ALA A 496 -8.76 -12.33 -0.07
CA ALA A 496 -9.13 -11.05 0.54
C ALA A 496 -8.78 -11.02 2.02
N GLU A 497 -9.14 -12.06 2.77
CA GLU A 497 -8.82 -12.19 4.19
C GLU A 497 -7.30 -12.20 4.43
N TYR A 498 -6.56 -12.96 3.61
CA TYR A 498 -5.11 -13.03 3.66
C TYR A 498 -4.44 -11.67 3.41
N LEU A 499 -4.77 -11.05 2.27
CA LEU A 499 -4.21 -9.76 1.84
C LEU A 499 -4.55 -8.63 2.79
N ARG A 500 -5.64 -8.74 3.56
CA ARG A 500 -6.04 -7.72 4.53
C ARG A 500 -4.96 -7.55 5.60
N THR A 501 -4.40 -8.65 6.08
CA THR A 501 -3.32 -8.61 7.08
C THR A 501 -2.08 -7.89 6.54
N HIS A 502 -1.74 -8.09 5.27
CA HIS A 502 -0.63 -7.39 4.62
C HIS A 502 -0.93 -5.92 4.34
N ALA A 503 -2.17 -5.57 3.96
CA ALA A 503 -2.59 -4.18 3.78
C ALA A 503 -2.55 -3.43 5.11
N GLU A 504 -3.06 -4.03 6.19
CA GLU A 504 -2.98 -3.47 7.54
C GLU A 504 -1.52 -3.25 7.97
N ARG A 505 -0.63 -4.22 7.71
CA ARG A 505 0.82 -4.05 7.92
C ARG A 505 1.41 -2.91 7.08
N LEU A 506 1.04 -2.82 5.80
CA LEU A 506 1.53 -1.79 4.87
C LEU A 506 1.16 -0.38 5.34
N TYR A 507 -0.08 -0.18 5.77
CA TYR A 507 -0.59 1.14 6.19
C TYR A 507 -0.35 1.46 7.67
N ALA A 508 -0.11 0.46 8.53
CA ALA A 508 0.35 0.70 9.90
C ALA A 508 1.67 1.48 9.94
N ALA A 509 2.50 1.38 8.90
CA ALA A 509 3.71 2.18 8.74
C ALA A 509 3.49 3.70 8.78
N VAL A 510 2.27 4.19 8.56
CA VAL A 510 1.90 5.61 8.69
C VAL A 510 1.69 5.99 10.16
N LEU A 511 1.03 5.11 10.91
CA LEU A 511 0.58 5.34 12.27
C LEU A 511 1.68 5.08 13.31
N VAL A 512 2.62 4.17 13.00
CA VAL A 512 3.73 3.85 13.88
C VAL A 512 4.85 4.89 13.69
N PRO A 513 5.31 5.57 14.76
CA PRO A 513 6.51 6.41 14.71
C PRO A 513 7.71 5.63 14.16
N GLU A 514 8.68 6.30 13.54
CA GLU A 514 9.88 5.63 13.04
C GLU A 514 10.70 5.05 14.21
N THR A 515 10.47 3.78 14.55
CA THR A 515 11.11 3.11 15.70
C THR A 515 12.43 2.43 15.31
N SER A 516 12.80 2.37 14.03
CA SER A 516 14.00 1.67 13.54
C SER A 516 15.28 2.16 14.22
N GLY A 517 15.45 3.49 14.32
CA GLY A 517 16.58 4.10 15.02
C GLY A 517 16.57 3.80 16.52
N ALA A 518 15.40 3.81 17.15
CA ALA A 518 15.22 3.50 18.57
C ALA A 518 15.52 2.03 18.87
N HIS A 519 15.02 1.08 18.06
CA HIS A 519 15.34 -0.34 18.16
C HIS A 519 16.84 -0.60 17.97
N ALA A 520 17.46 0.02 16.95
CA ALA A 520 18.90 -0.10 16.73
C ALA A 520 19.71 0.42 17.93
N LEU A 521 19.34 1.58 18.48
CA LEU A 521 19.98 2.17 19.64
C LEU A 521 19.79 1.29 20.88
N LEU A 522 18.57 0.84 21.15
CA LEU A 522 18.24 -0.05 22.27
C LEU A 522 18.99 -1.38 22.19
N ALA A 523 19.11 -1.98 21.00
CA ALA A 523 19.89 -3.21 20.79
C ALA A 523 21.39 -2.99 21.05
N LYS A 524 21.94 -1.83 20.69
CA LYS A 524 23.35 -1.47 20.99
C LYS A 524 23.57 -1.23 22.48
N ILE A 525 22.60 -0.64 23.17
CA ILE A 525 22.63 -0.47 24.62
C ILE A 525 22.56 -1.85 25.31
N LYS A 526 21.57 -2.68 24.98
CA LYS A 526 21.42 -4.05 25.50
C LYS A 526 22.64 -4.92 25.22
N GLY A 527 23.27 -4.75 24.06
CA GLY A 527 24.49 -5.45 23.67
C GLY A 527 25.78 -4.86 24.21
N GLY A 528 25.73 -3.91 25.16
CA GLY A 528 26.91 -3.34 25.83
C GLY A 528 27.85 -2.55 24.93
N ARG A 529 27.38 -2.03 23.79
CA ARG A 529 28.23 -1.35 22.78
C ARG A 529 28.46 0.13 23.07
N LEU A 530 27.75 0.69 24.04
CA LEU A 530 27.99 2.03 24.57
C LEU A 530 28.95 1.91 25.76
N CYS A 531 30.24 1.80 25.45
CA CYS A 531 31.31 1.73 26.44
C CYS A 531 32.43 2.70 26.10
N ASP A 532 33.23 3.05 27.10
CA ASP A 532 34.46 3.82 26.92
C ASP A 532 35.62 2.96 26.38
N GLY A 533 36.80 3.55 26.28
CA GLY A 533 38.01 2.88 25.76
C GLY A 533 38.49 1.70 26.60
N ASP A 534 38.08 1.65 27.88
CA ASP A 534 38.46 0.63 28.84
C ASP A 534 37.36 -0.44 29.03
N GLY A 535 36.25 -0.34 28.27
CA GLY A 535 35.15 -1.29 28.27
C GLY A 535 34.10 -1.04 29.35
N VAL A 536 34.14 0.09 30.05
CA VAL A 536 33.12 0.46 31.04
C VAL A 536 31.88 0.98 30.34
N LEU A 537 30.72 0.40 30.67
CA LEU A 537 29.44 0.82 30.10
C LEU A 537 29.10 2.26 30.50
N TRP A 538 28.61 3.02 29.53
CA TRP A 538 28.14 4.38 29.78
C TRP A 538 26.82 4.35 30.56
N ASP A 539 26.74 5.16 31.62
CA ASP A 539 25.50 5.43 32.34
C ASP A 539 24.58 6.41 31.57
N SER A 540 25.16 7.13 30.60
CA SER A 540 24.54 8.22 29.88
C SER A 540 25.33 8.58 28.62
N PHE A 541 24.70 9.21 27.64
CA PHE A 541 25.36 9.63 26.41
C PHE A 541 24.77 10.93 25.84
N THR A 542 25.55 11.60 25.00
CA THR A 542 25.05 12.68 24.13
C THR A 542 24.92 12.17 22.70
N PRO A 543 24.00 12.71 21.88
CA PRO A 543 23.81 12.24 20.51
C PRO A 543 25.08 12.23 19.64
N ARG A 544 26.02 13.16 19.91
CA ARG A 544 27.30 13.23 19.20
C ARG A 544 28.22 12.03 19.50
N LEU A 545 28.26 11.56 20.75
CA LEU A 545 29.12 10.44 21.16
C LEU A 545 28.73 9.13 20.45
N VAL A 546 27.43 8.93 20.22
CA VAL A 546 26.91 7.78 19.49
C VAL A 546 27.10 7.97 17.98
N ALA A 547 26.86 9.17 17.44
CA ALA A 547 26.98 9.44 16.01
C ALA A 547 28.39 9.16 15.44
N VAL A 548 29.44 9.43 16.23
CA VAL A 548 30.84 9.16 15.87
C VAL A 548 31.14 7.66 15.72
N LYS A 549 30.30 6.77 16.27
CA LYS A 549 30.44 5.32 16.08
C LYS A 549 29.96 4.86 14.69
N HIS A 550 29.34 5.74 13.89
CA HIS A 550 28.87 5.50 12.52
C HIS A 550 28.00 4.24 12.36
N TRP A 551 27.16 3.93 13.36
CA TRP A 551 26.24 2.80 13.26
C TRP A 551 25.13 3.07 12.24
N THR A 552 24.74 2.02 11.52
CA THR A 552 23.67 2.07 10.51
C THR A 552 22.38 2.64 11.14
N GLY A 553 21.82 3.69 10.54
CA GLY A 553 20.63 4.40 11.05
C GLY A 553 20.88 5.38 12.20
N LEU A 554 22.12 5.49 12.70
CA LEU A 554 22.51 6.35 13.83
C LEU A 554 23.78 7.18 13.51
N GLY A 555 24.07 7.42 12.23
CA GLY A 555 25.30 8.07 11.77
C GLY A 555 25.33 9.60 11.91
N SER A 556 24.24 10.22 12.38
CA SER A 556 24.17 11.67 12.61
C SER A 556 23.63 11.99 14.01
N PRO A 557 24.07 13.11 14.63
CA PRO A 557 23.54 13.52 15.94
C PRO A 557 22.03 13.77 15.94
N GLU A 558 21.43 14.09 14.78
CA GLU A 558 19.98 14.26 14.66
C GLU A 558 19.24 12.92 14.66
N ALA A 559 19.75 11.93 13.90
CA ALA A 559 19.17 10.58 13.88
C ALA A 559 19.22 9.92 15.26
N VAL A 560 20.36 10.07 15.97
CA VAL A 560 20.49 9.58 17.35
C VAL A 560 19.51 10.29 18.28
N ARG A 561 19.33 11.61 18.14
CA ARG A 561 18.40 12.37 18.98
C ARG A 561 16.96 11.92 18.78
N LYS A 562 16.52 11.72 17.53
CA LYS A 562 15.18 11.18 17.24
C LYS A 562 14.98 9.80 17.88
N ALA A 563 15.95 8.90 17.75
CA ALA A 563 15.92 7.58 18.36
C ALA A 563 15.90 7.63 19.90
N ALA A 564 16.76 8.46 20.50
CA ALA A 564 16.87 8.60 21.95
C ALA A 564 15.65 9.29 22.57
N ASN A 565 15.05 10.26 21.86
CA ASN A 565 13.80 10.88 22.27
C ASN A 565 12.67 9.85 22.35
N LEU A 566 12.54 9.02 21.33
CA LEU A 566 11.53 7.96 21.32
C LEU A 566 11.78 6.95 22.44
N LEU A 567 13.02 6.50 22.65
CA LEU A 567 13.33 5.63 23.79
C LEU A 567 13.01 6.28 25.15
N ALA A 568 13.16 7.59 25.27
CA ALA A 568 12.79 8.30 26.48
C ALA A 568 11.27 8.37 26.69
N ASP A 569 10.50 8.56 25.62
CA ASP A 569 9.03 8.57 25.69
C ASP A 569 8.47 7.21 26.14
N TYR A 570 9.18 6.11 25.88
CA TYR A 570 8.83 4.74 26.29
C TYR A 570 9.52 4.29 27.59
N GLY A 571 10.20 5.20 28.30
CA GLY A 571 10.82 4.91 29.60
C GLY A 571 12.17 4.17 29.53
N TRP A 572 12.74 3.91 28.35
CA TRP A 572 14.05 3.26 28.22
C TRP A 572 15.24 4.20 28.48
N LEU A 573 15.03 5.51 28.33
CA LEU A 573 16.03 6.57 28.59
C LEU A 573 15.39 7.70 29.41
N ALA A 574 16.19 8.47 30.14
CA ALA A 574 15.74 9.71 30.78
C ALA A 574 16.46 10.91 30.16
N ARG A 575 15.73 12.01 29.91
CA ARG A 575 16.31 13.24 29.33
C ARG A 575 16.88 14.11 30.44
N GLU A 576 18.15 14.47 30.33
CA GLU A 576 18.81 15.44 31.19
C GLU A 576 19.14 16.68 30.35
N THR A 577 18.35 17.75 30.54
CA THR A 577 18.65 19.08 29.99
C THR A 577 19.50 19.85 31.00
N THR A 578 20.79 20.00 30.72
CA THR A 578 21.65 20.88 31.52
C THR A 578 21.35 22.34 31.16
N PRO A 579 21.04 23.22 32.14
CA PRO A 579 20.90 24.65 31.88
C PRO A 579 22.22 25.20 31.31
N THR A 580 22.12 26.10 30.34
CA THR A 580 23.28 26.81 29.79
C THR A 580 24.00 27.59 30.88
N SER A 581 25.30 27.35 31.06
CA SER A 581 26.15 28.20 31.89
C SER A 581 26.08 29.66 31.44
N GLN A 582 26.32 30.61 32.36
CA GLN A 582 26.29 32.06 32.11
C GLN A 582 27.16 32.56 30.94
N VAL A 583 28.03 31.70 30.39
CA VAL A 583 28.76 31.93 29.15
C VAL A 583 28.02 31.18 28.04
N GLY A 584 27.20 31.90 27.27
CA GLY A 584 26.26 31.35 26.30
C GLY A 584 26.85 30.28 25.36
N GLY A 585 26.44 29.03 25.58
CA GLY A 585 26.64 27.90 24.67
C GLY A 585 25.30 27.22 24.39
N ARG A 586 25.17 26.51 23.27
CA ARG A 586 23.92 25.79 22.93
C ARG A 586 23.65 24.69 23.99
N PRO A 587 22.41 24.53 24.50
CA PRO A 587 22.09 23.51 25.49
C PRO A 587 22.51 22.11 25.00
N SER A 588 23.21 21.36 25.86
CA SER A 588 23.59 19.98 25.60
C SER A 588 22.50 19.04 26.12
N GLU A 589 21.81 18.37 25.20
CA GLU A 589 20.90 17.26 25.54
C GLU A 589 21.70 16.00 25.82
N ARG A 590 21.54 15.46 27.03
CA ARG A 590 22.12 14.20 27.49
C ARG A 590 20.99 13.22 27.81
N TYR A 591 21.23 11.94 27.56
CA TYR A 591 20.29 10.86 27.84
C TYR A 591 20.91 9.90 28.83
N ILE A 592 20.21 9.60 29.91
CA ILE A 592 20.59 8.62 30.94
C ILE A 592 19.98 7.27 30.55
N ILE A 593 20.71 6.17 30.76
CA ILE A 593 20.28 4.81 30.39
C ILE A 593 19.54 4.15 31.56
N HIS A 594 18.41 3.48 31.28
CA HIS A 594 17.64 2.77 32.30
C HIS A 594 18.51 1.73 33.05
N PRO A 595 18.48 1.65 34.39
CA PRO A 595 19.30 0.73 35.18
C PRO A 595 19.17 -0.75 34.79
N GLU A 596 17.97 -1.21 34.42
CA GLU A 596 17.76 -2.58 33.93
C GLU A 596 18.60 -2.93 32.70
N LEU A 597 18.81 -1.97 31.80
CA LEU A 597 19.62 -2.18 30.59
C LEU A 597 21.11 -2.35 30.92
N LEU A 598 21.56 -1.78 32.04
CA LEU A 598 22.93 -1.88 32.55
C LEU A 598 23.15 -3.19 33.34
N GLY A 599 22.08 -3.78 33.89
CA GLY A 599 22.13 -5.02 34.68
C GLY A 599 22.15 -6.32 33.86
N THR A 600 21.66 -6.31 32.62
CA THR A 600 21.50 -7.53 31.78
C THR A 600 22.80 -8.16 31.28
N VAL A 601 23.95 -7.47 31.35
CA VAL A 601 25.24 -7.96 30.80
C VAL A 601 26.10 -8.68 31.86
N GLY A 602 25.64 -8.76 33.11
CA GLY A 602 26.40 -9.31 34.25
C GLY A 602 26.26 -10.81 34.55
N ARG A 603 25.58 -11.60 33.71
CA ARG A 603 25.50 -13.08 33.87
C ARG A 603 25.98 -13.79 32.60
N CYS A 604 27.28 -13.69 32.32
CA CYS A 604 27.93 -14.79 31.60
C CYS A 604 28.24 -15.87 32.65
N GLU A 605 27.56 -17.01 32.52
CA GLU A 605 27.84 -18.22 33.29
C GLU A 605 29.31 -18.62 33.10
N SER A 606 29.95 -18.93 34.22
CA SER A 606 31.25 -19.62 34.32
C SER A 606 31.17 -21.06 33.85
#